data_AF-A0A2E8CHL8-F1
#
_entry.id   AF-A0A2E8CHL8-F1
#
_cell.length_a   1.000
_cell.length_b   1.000
_cell.length_c   1.000
_cell.angle_alpha   90.00
_cell.angle_beta   90.00
_cell.angle_gamma   90.00
#
_symmetry.space_group_name_H-M   'P 1'
#
loop_
_entity.id
_entity.type
_entity.pdbx_description
1 polymer ?
#
loop_
_entity_poly.entity_id
_entity_poly.type
_entity_poly.pdbx_seq_one_letter_code
_entity_poly.pdbx_strand_id
1 'polypeptide(L)'
;MNKKFLITTLKLIMVAGLFAVIFYNIDWVDRYSHVSADGETLQSINGQILGSWDQDSIRFQADGSQATIELQRGIQADGTRINVSPGFLTYLRNLHFGLFAAGAALFFMFAVIINTRWWFLMRANGLGVRFIEAQKFGWIGFFFNNILPGSTGGDVIKAVYIARRCSGDKVRAVVSIVVDRILGVLSLLFVGSLASMLAMDRFPVFASTMWLTGLGVLCFCFLLISPGLRALLRFDALVAHLPGRVGHIVAELDQAVLHYRGHLGGIGGWILASPFIYALYVGSFYCMSQALGVGITLTDLFFIVPVASVIQGIPIAPAGWGIGEAAYGALVGKFGAAALPGVPDAEQVMRTRGVALSVLHRVQTAIWSLLGGLALLVDRKTHPGEPSPTERSDQNV
;
A
#
# COMPACT_ATOMS: atom_id res chain seq x y z
N MET A 1 0.17 6.19 36.57
CA MET A 1 -0.32 6.36 35.19
C MET A 1 -0.06 5.08 34.42
N ASN A 2 -1.10 4.44 33.87
CA ASN A 2 -1.01 3.07 33.36
C ASN A 2 -0.12 3.01 32.09
N LYS A 3 0.87 2.11 32.03
CA LYS A 3 1.83 2.01 30.91
C LYS A 3 1.12 1.81 29.56
N LYS A 4 -0.01 1.10 29.56
CA LYS A 4 -0.92 0.95 28.41
C LYS A 4 -1.49 2.30 27.95
N PHE A 5 -1.95 3.14 28.87
CA PHE A 5 -2.49 4.47 28.55
C PHE A 5 -1.41 5.38 27.94
N LEU A 6 -0.21 5.41 28.52
CA LEU A 6 0.90 6.21 27.98
C LEU A 6 1.27 5.82 26.54
N ILE A 7 1.36 4.52 26.25
CA ILE A 7 1.66 4.01 24.90
C ILE A 7 0.54 4.36 23.92
N THR A 8 -0.72 4.21 24.32
CA THR A 8 -1.86 4.58 23.47
C THR A 8 -1.88 6.08 23.18
N THR A 9 -1.66 6.92 24.18
CA THR A 9 -1.59 8.37 24.02
C THR A 9 -0.42 8.77 23.11
N LEU A 10 0.75 8.18 23.28
CA LEU A 10 1.92 8.45 22.43
C LEU A 10 1.64 8.05 20.96
N LYS A 11 0.98 6.91 20.73
CA LYS A 11 0.54 6.49 19.40
C LYS A 11 -0.48 7.46 18.79
N LEU A 12 -1.45 7.93 19.58
CA LEU A 12 -2.44 8.92 19.12
C LEU A 12 -1.78 10.25 18.77
N ILE A 13 -0.83 10.73 19.57
CA ILE A 13 -0.05 11.94 19.28
C ILE A 13 0.77 11.76 18.00
N MET A 14 1.42 10.60 17.83
CA MET A 14 2.17 10.30 16.60
C MET A 14 1.26 10.27 15.37
N VAL A 15 0.07 9.67 15.47
CA VAL A 15 -0.93 9.68 14.40
C VAL A 15 -1.40 11.10 14.11
N ALA A 16 -1.73 11.88 15.13
CA ALA A 16 -2.12 13.28 14.97
C ALA A 16 -1.00 14.10 14.33
N GLY A 17 0.26 13.86 14.68
CA GLY A 17 1.43 14.48 14.05
C GLY A 17 1.59 14.07 12.58
N LEU A 18 1.44 12.78 12.26
CA LEU A 18 1.45 12.29 10.88
C LEU A 18 0.32 12.92 10.04
N PHE A 19 -0.89 12.96 10.58
CA PHE A 19 -2.00 13.66 9.93
C PHE A 19 -1.71 15.16 9.78
N ALA A 20 -1.19 15.83 10.81
CA ALA A 20 -0.84 17.25 10.72
C ALA A 20 0.18 17.51 9.60
N VAL A 21 1.18 16.64 9.45
CA VAL A 21 2.12 16.67 8.32
C VAL A 21 1.40 16.44 6.99
N ILE A 22 0.51 15.44 6.88
CA ILE A 22 -0.28 15.23 5.66
C ILE A 22 -1.12 16.47 5.31
N PHE A 23 -1.90 16.98 6.27
CA PHE A 23 -2.78 18.15 6.11
C PHE A 23 -2.00 19.41 5.74
N TYR A 24 -0.81 19.62 6.33
CA TYR A 24 0.08 20.73 6.02
C TYR A 24 0.66 20.66 4.61
N ASN A 25 0.88 19.45 4.07
CA ASN A 25 1.48 19.25 2.76
C ASN A 25 0.45 19.13 1.62
N ILE A 26 -0.85 19.28 1.90
CA ILE A 26 -1.93 19.26 0.90
C ILE A 26 -2.37 20.70 0.62
N ASP A 27 -2.47 21.06 -0.66
CA ASP A 27 -3.10 22.31 -1.08
C ASP A 27 -4.64 22.18 -1.01
N TRP A 28 -5.25 22.93 -0.10
CA TRP A 28 -6.70 22.91 0.13
C TRP A 28 -7.48 23.88 -0.75
N VAL A 29 -6.82 24.92 -1.24
CA VAL A 29 -7.43 26.04 -1.99
C VAL A 29 -6.97 25.97 -3.44
N ASP A 30 -7.89 26.24 -4.37
CA ASP A 30 -7.53 26.32 -5.78
C ASP A 30 -6.67 27.57 -6.04
N ARG A 31 -5.70 27.44 -6.93
CA ARG A 31 -4.80 28.52 -7.29
C ARG A 31 -4.50 28.51 -8.77
N TYR A 32 -4.35 29.69 -9.35
CA TYR A 32 -3.66 29.83 -10.63
C TYR A 32 -2.45 30.73 -10.48
N SER A 33 -1.42 30.47 -11.26
CA SER A 33 -0.19 31.26 -11.31
C SER A 33 0.15 31.68 -12.72
N HIS A 34 0.57 32.94 -12.85
CA HIS A 34 1.24 33.46 -14.04
C HIS A 34 2.71 33.13 -13.92
N VAL A 35 3.23 32.39 -14.89
CA VAL A 35 4.62 31.95 -14.96
C VAL A 35 5.28 32.65 -16.14
N SER A 36 6.47 33.24 -15.92
CA SER A 36 7.30 33.81 -16.97
C SER A 36 7.74 32.73 -17.97
N ALA A 37 8.18 33.14 -19.17
CA ALA A 37 8.78 32.23 -20.15
C ALA A 37 9.98 31.44 -19.58
N ASP A 38 10.68 32.01 -18.60
CA ASP A 38 11.82 31.41 -17.90
C ASP A 38 11.42 30.49 -16.71
N GLY A 39 10.11 30.35 -16.44
CA GLY A 39 9.61 29.47 -15.38
C GLY A 39 9.46 30.12 -14.00
N GLU A 40 9.71 31.43 -13.85
CA GLU A 40 9.48 32.13 -12.57
C GLU A 40 8.00 32.47 -12.36
N THR A 41 7.48 32.21 -11.16
CA THR A 41 6.11 32.60 -10.77
C THR A 41 6.04 34.12 -10.59
N LEU A 42 5.41 34.81 -11.54
CA LEU A 42 5.22 36.26 -11.50
C LEU A 42 4.12 36.65 -10.52
N GLN A 43 3.02 35.90 -10.52
CA GLN A 43 1.88 36.17 -9.65
C GLN A 43 1.12 34.87 -9.39
N SER A 44 0.61 34.72 -8.16
CA SER A 44 -0.17 33.57 -7.73
C SER A 44 -1.44 34.06 -7.04
N ILE A 45 -2.61 33.62 -7.52
CA ILE A 45 -3.91 34.06 -7.02
C ILE A 45 -4.70 32.84 -6.53
N ASN A 46 -5.16 32.92 -5.27
CA ASN A 46 -6.02 31.92 -4.65
C ASN A 46 -7.50 32.19 -4.97
N GLY A 47 -8.30 31.12 -4.95
CA GLY A 47 -9.73 31.21 -5.25
C GLY A 47 -10.38 29.84 -5.40
N GLN A 48 -11.39 29.77 -6.26
CA GLN A 48 -12.16 28.57 -6.54
C GLN A 48 -12.31 28.33 -8.04
N ILE A 49 -12.06 27.10 -8.47
CA ILE A 49 -12.33 26.63 -9.83
C ILE A 49 -13.81 26.24 -9.92
N LEU A 50 -14.51 26.78 -10.92
CA LEU A 50 -15.93 26.55 -11.16
C LEU A 50 -16.14 25.60 -12.34
N GLY A 51 -16.43 24.33 -12.04
CA GLY A 51 -16.63 23.26 -13.03
C GLY A 51 -15.42 22.34 -13.16
N SER A 52 -15.22 21.79 -14.36
CA SER A 52 -14.14 20.86 -14.70
C SER A 52 -12.81 21.59 -14.78
N TRP A 53 -11.84 21.17 -13.96
CA TRP A 53 -10.50 21.78 -13.92
C TRP A 53 -9.55 21.25 -15.02
N ASP A 54 -9.95 20.17 -15.68
CA ASP A 54 -9.18 19.44 -16.71
C ASP A 54 -9.18 20.12 -18.09
N GLN A 55 -10.10 21.07 -18.31
CA GLN A 55 -10.32 21.70 -19.62
C GLN A 55 -9.28 22.80 -19.94
N ASP A 56 -9.13 23.10 -21.23
CA ASP A 56 -8.27 24.19 -21.72
C ASP A 56 -8.78 25.57 -21.30
N SER A 57 -10.10 25.74 -21.17
CA SER A 57 -10.72 26.93 -20.60
C SER A 57 -11.28 26.60 -19.22
N ILE A 58 -10.84 27.35 -18.21
CA ILE A 58 -11.21 27.14 -16.81
C ILE A 58 -11.88 28.41 -16.27
N ARG A 59 -13.08 28.25 -15.70
CA ARG A 59 -13.73 29.34 -14.98
C ARG A 59 -13.19 29.40 -13.55
N PHE A 60 -12.65 30.55 -13.17
CA PHE A 60 -12.04 30.76 -11.86
C PHE A 60 -12.64 31.97 -11.16
N GLN A 61 -12.87 31.85 -9.86
CA GLN A 61 -13.33 32.94 -9.01
C GLN A 61 -12.26 33.23 -7.96
N ALA A 62 -11.64 34.42 -8.03
CA ALA A 62 -10.60 34.81 -7.08
C ALA A 62 -11.18 35.14 -5.70
N ASP A 63 -10.41 34.83 -4.64
CA ASP A 63 -10.79 35.17 -3.27
C ASP A 63 -11.03 36.68 -3.13
N GLY A 64 -12.20 37.05 -2.59
CA GLY A 64 -12.61 38.45 -2.44
C GLY A 64 -13.26 39.07 -3.69
N SER A 65 -13.40 38.34 -4.79
CA SER A 65 -14.10 38.78 -6.01
C SER A 65 -15.38 37.99 -6.26
N GLN A 66 -16.44 38.67 -6.69
CA GLN A 66 -17.65 38.01 -7.21
C GLN A 66 -17.61 37.77 -8.73
N ALA A 67 -16.62 38.33 -9.42
CA ALA A 67 -16.48 38.15 -10.86
C ALA A 67 -15.82 36.79 -11.15
N THR A 68 -16.41 36.06 -12.10
CA THR A 68 -15.80 34.85 -12.66
C THR A 68 -14.90 35.24 -13.82
N ILE A 69 -13.66 34.77 -13.81
CA ILE A 69 -12.65 34.98 -14.84
C ILE A 69 -12.54 33.68 -15.64
N GLU A 70 -12.47 33.80 -16.96
CA GLU A 70 -12.19 32.66 -17.84
C GLU A 70 -10.69 32.62 -18.14
N LEU A 71 -10.02 31.55 -17.72
CA LEU A 71 -8.58 31.36 -17.85
C LEU A 71 -8.32 30.31 -18.93
N GLN A 72 -7.51 30.66 -19.94
CA GLN A 72 -6.95 29.67 -20.85
C GLN A 72 -5.66 29.08 -20.28
N ARG A 73 -5.61 27.76 -20.16
CA ARG A 73 -4.40 27.04 -19.75
C ARG A 73 -3.34 27.12 -20.83
N GLY A 74 -2.08 27.21 -20.41
CA GLY A 74 -0.94 27.21 -21.33
C GLY A 74 -0.40 28.61 -21.63
N ILE A 75 0.23 28.76 -22.79
CA ILE A 75 0.95 29.98 -23.17
C ILE A 75 -0.06 31.02 -23.64
N GLN A 76 -0.04 32.18 -23.00
CA GLN A 76 -0.83 33.35 -23.38
C GLN A 76 -0.15 34.15 -24.49
N ALA A 77 -0.92 35.05 -25.11
CA ALA A 77 -0.44 35.92 -26.18
C ALA A 77 0.72 36.86 -25.76
N ASP A 78 0.88 37.10 -24.46
CA ASP A 78 1.97 37.90 -23.87
C ASP A 78 3.25 37.08 -23.59
N GLY A 79 3.27 35.78 -23.92
CA GLY A 79 4.38 34.87 -23.66
C GLY A 79 4.41 34.30 -22.23
N THR A 80 3.52 34.73 -21.33
CA THR A 80 3.38 34.14 -19.99
C THR A 80 2.58 32.84 -20.07
N ARG A 81 2.80 31.92 -19.13
CA ARG A 81 2.07 30.66 -19.04
C ARG A 81 1.16 30.66 -17.81
N ILE A 82 -0.14 30.40 -18.00
CA ILE A 82 -1.05 30.18 -16.86
C ILE A 82 -0.96 28.71 -16.45
N ASN A 83 -0.54 28.48 -15.21
CA ASN A 83 -0.65 27.17 -14.58
C ASN A 83 -1.81 27.18 -13.57
N VAL A 84 -2.63 26.13 -13.59
CA VAL A 84 -3.76 25.99 -12.68
C VAL A 84 -3.54 24.77 -11.82
N SER A 85 -3.49 25.00 -10.52
CA SER A 85 -3.30 24.00 -9.47
C SER A 85 -4.60 23.89 -8.66
N PRO A 86 -5.46 22.89 -8.94
CA PRO A 86 -6.63 22.62 -8.13
C PRO A 86 -6.24 22.22 -6.71
N GLY A 87 -7.05 22.63 -5.74
CA GLY A 87 -7.02 22.11 -4.39
C GLY A 87 -7.62 20.71 -4.32
N PHE A 88 -7.34 20.03 -3.21
CA PHE A 88 -7.75 18.64 -2.98
C PHE A 88 -9.25 18.38 -3.19
N LEU A 89 -10.12 19.28 -2.75
CA LEU A 89 -11.58 19.11 -2.88
C LEU A 89 -12.06 19.20 -4.34
N THR A 90 -11.41 20.03 -5.16
CA THR A 90 -11.76 20.19 -6.57
C THR A 90 -11.41 18.94 -7.38
N TYR A 91 -10.33 18.24 -7.02
CA TYR A 91 -10.02 16.92 -7.59
C TYR A 91 -11.09 15.88 -7.27
N LEU A 92 -11.61 15.85 -6.04
CA LEU A 92 -12.67 14.91 -5.64
C LEU A 92 -14.00 15.20 -6.35
N ARG A 93 -14.35 16.48 -6.52
CA ARG A 93 -15.61 16.87 -7.17
C ARG A 93 -15.65 16.52 -8.66
N ASN A 94 -14.51 16.58 -9.33
CA ASN A 94 -14.38 16.32 -10.77
C ASN A 94 -13.84 14.92 -11.09
N LEU A 95 -13.98 13.98 -10.16
CA LEU A 95 -13.47 12.62 -10.31
C LEU A 95 -14.24 11.87 -11.40
N HIS A 96 -13.55 11.31 -12.38
CA HIS A 96 -14.17 10.45 -13.39
C HIS A 96 -14.62 9.12 -12.77
N PHE A 97 -15.92 8.99 -12.50
CA PHE A 97 -16.50 7.81 -11.83
C PHE A 97 -16.21 6.49 -12.56
N GLY A 98 -16.22 6.48 -13.89
CA GLY A 98 -15.92 5.27 -14.67
C GLY A 98 -14.49 4.75 -14.46
N LEU A 99 -13.51 5.66 -14.44
CA LEU A 99 -12.11 5.31 -14.17
C LEU A 99 -11.90 4.89 -12.71
N PHE A 100 -12.57 5.57 -11.77
CA PHE A 100 -12.56 5.16 -10.37
C PHE A 100 -13.14 3.75 -10.18
N ALA A 101 -14.29 3.45 -10.79
CA ALA A 101 -14.91 2.13 -10.72
C ALA A 101 -14.04 1.04 -11.38
N ALA A 102 -13.38 1.34 -12.50
CA ALA A 102 -12.42 0.43 -13.13
C ALA A 102 -11.23 0.14 -12.21
N GLY A 103 -10.67 1.17 -11.56
CA GLY A 103 -9.64 0.99 -10.54
C GLY A 103 -10.11 0.14 -9.36
N ALA A 104 -11.35 0.35 -8.92
CA ALA A 104 -11.98 -0.45 -7.86
C ALA A 104 -12.10 -1.93 -8.23
N ALA A 105 -12.51 -2.22 -9.46
CA ALA A 105 -12.59 -3.59 -9.95
C ALA A 105 -11.21 -4.26 -10.04
N LEU A 106 -10.20 -3.54 -10.54
CA LEU A 106 -8.82 -4.04 -10.62
C LEU A 106 -8.25 -4.39 -9.24
N PHE A 107 -8.43 -3.52 -8.25
CA PHE A 107 -8.02 -3.81 -6.88
C PHE A 107 -8.78 -5.00 -6.28
N PHE A 108 -10.09 -5.11 -6.53
CA PHE A 108 -10.89 -6.24 -6.05
C PHE A 108 -10.35 -7.57 -6.62
N MET A 109 -10.08 -7.63 -7.92
CA MET A 109 -9.48 -8.81 -8.56
C MET A 109 -8.11 -9.14 -7.96
N PHE A 110 -7.25 -8.14 -7.77
CA PHE A 110 -5.97 -8.30 -7.09
C PHE A 110 -6.15 -8.90 -5.68
N ALA A 111 -7.06 -8.36 -4.87
CA ALA A 111 -7.32 -8.82 -3.50
C ALA A 111 -7.79 -10.28 -3.47
N VAL A 112 -8.67 -10.68 -4.38
CA VAL A 112 -9.14 -12.08 -4.51
C VAL A 112 -7.97 -13.00 -4.86
N ILE A 113 -7.10 -12.61 -5.79
CA ILE A 113 -5.94 -13.40 -6.21
C ILE A 113 -4.93 -13.55 -5.07
N ILE A 114 -4.61 -12.48 -4.34
CA ILE A 114 -3.70 -12.54 -3.18
C ILE A 114 -4.26 -13.44 -2.07
N ASN A 115 -5.56 -13.36 -1.78
CA ASN A 115 -6.20 -14.29 -0.84
C ASN A 115 -6.16 -15.75 -1.34
N THR A 116 -6.20 -15.96 -2.67
CA THR A 116 -6.07 -17.28 -3.29
C THR A 116 -4.65 -17.84 -3.14
N ARG A 117 -3.62 -17.00 -3.21
CA ARG A 117 -2.24 -17.40 -2.89
C ARG A 117 -2.14 -17.91 -1.47
N TRP A 118 -2.69 -17.18 -0.50
CA TRP A 118 -2.69 -17.64 0.88
C TRP A 118 -3.49 -18.95 1.05
N TRP A 119 -4.61 -19.11 0.36
CA TRP A 119 -5.34 -20.38 0.30
C TRP A 119 -4.48 -21.55 -0.19
N PHE A 120 -3.71 -21.34 -1.26
CA PHE A 120 -2.77 -22.34 -1.76
C PHE A 120 -1.74 -22.73 -0.69
N LEU A 121 -1.15 -21.76 0.03
CA LEU A 121 -0.17 -22.03 1.08
C LEU A 121 -0.76 -22.83 2.24
N MET A 122 -1.99 -22.51 2.65
CA MET A 122 -2.69 -23.27 3.69
C MET A 122 -2.95 -24.73 3.26
N ARG A 123 -3.31 -24.95 1.99
CA ARG A 123 -3.46 -26.30 1.44
C ARG A 123 -2.14 -27.04 1.34
N ALA A 124 -1.06 -26.35 0.96
CA ALA A 124 0.29 -26.91 0.90
C ALA A 124 0.74 -27.41 2.28
N ASN A 125 0.33 -26.73 3.36
CA ASN A 125 0.57 -27.13 4.75
C ASN A 125 -0.47 -28.11 5.33
N GLY A 126 -1.37 -28.66 4.51
CA GLY A 126 -2.33 -29.69 4.93
C GLY A 126 -3.49 -29.18 5.80
N LEU A 127 -3.73 -27.87 5.87
CA LEU A 127 -4.73 -27.28 6.79
C LEU A 127 -6.20 -27.47 6.33
N GLY A 128 -6.44 -28.05 5.15
CA GLY A 128 -7.79 -28.44 4.70
C GLY A 128 -8.80 -27.29 4.54
N VAL A 129 -8.33 -26.04 4.42
CA VAL A 129 -9.19 -24.85 4.35
C VAL A 129 -9.86 -24.75 2.97
N ARG A 130 -11.18 -24.49 2.93
CA ARG A 130 -11.91 -24.28 1.67
C ARG A 130 -11.62 -22.88 1.11
N PHE A 131 -11.75 -22.73 -0.21
CA PHE A 131 -11.48 -21.47 -0.90
C PHE A 131 -12.29 -20.29 -0.33
N ILE A 132 -13.61 -20.47 -0.14
CA ILE A 132 -14.50 -19.42 0.38
C ILE A 132 -14.15 -19.03 1.82
N GLU A 133 -13.69 -19.98 2.64
CA GLU A 133 -13.23 -19.71 4.00
C GLU A 133 -11.96 -18.85 4.00
N ALA A 134 -11.01 -19.18 3.12
CA ALA A 134 -9.79 -18.39 2.95
C ALA A 134 -10.09 -16.96 2.47
N GLN A 135 -11.01 -16.80 1.51
CA GLN A 135 -11.47 -15.47 1.08
C GLN A 135 -12.11 -14.71 2.23
N LYS A 136 -13.00 -15.34 2.99
CA LYS A 136 -13.66 -14.75 4.18
C LYS A 136 -12.63 -14.24 5.19
N PHE A 137 -11.66 -15.07 5.59
CA PHE A 137 -10.60 -14.67 6.51
C PHE A 137 -9.69 -13.58 5.91
N GLY A 138 -9.42 -13.66 4.61
CA GLY A 138 -8.70 -12.64 3.84
C GLY A 138 -9.33 -11.26 3.98
N TRP A 139 -10.62 -11.15 3.67
CA TRP A 139 -11.40 -9.92 3.75
C TRP A 139 -11.58 -9.41 5.18
N ILE A 140 -11.81 -10.29 6.17
CA ILE A 140 -11.82 -9.91 7.59
C ILE A 140 -10.48 -9.28 7.98
N GLY A 141 -9.35 -9.87 7.58
CA GLY A 141 -8.05 -9.27 7.85
C GLY A 141 -7.85 -7.92 7.15
N PHE A 142 -8.35 -7.74 5.92
CA PHE A 142 -8.33 -6.42 5.27
C PHE A 142 -9.12 -5.37 6.05
N PHE A 143 -10.29 -5.72 6.58
CA PHE A 143 -11.09 -4.84 7.44
C PHE A 143 -10.31 -4.39 8.68
N PHE A 144 -9.72 -5.34 9.40
CA PHE A 144 -8.96 -5.03 10.61
C PHE A 144 -7.65 -4.29 10.33
N ASN A 145 -7.02 -4.49 9.16
CA ASN A 145 -5.86 -3.70 8.75
C ASN A 145 -6.20 -2.21 8.52
N ASN A 146 -7.45 -1.89 8.18
CA ASN A 146 -7.90 -0.51 7.98
C ASN A 146 -8.34 0.17 9.29
N ILE A 147 -8.86 -0.59 10.25
CA ILE A 147 -9.46 -0.05 11.48
C ILE A 147 -8.50 -0.08 12.67
N LEU A 148 -7.67 -1.13 12.79
CA LEU A 148 -6.79 -1.25 13.95
C LEU A 148 -5.52 -0.41 13.80
N PRO A 149 -5.05 0.20 14.91
CA PRO A 149 -3.79 0.92 14.91
C PRO A 149 -2.60 -0.04 14.82
N GLY A 150 -2.17 -0.30 13.59
CA GLY A 150 -0.92 -0.98 13.22
C GLY A 150 -1.09 -1.77 11.92
N SER A 151 -0.09 -1.80 11.04
CA SER A 151 -0.20 -2.49 9.74
C SER A 151 -0.28 -4.03 9.84
N THR A 152 -0.04 -4.60 11.04
CA THR A 152 -0.09 -6.05 11.31
C THR A 152 -1.38 -6.47 12.03
N GLY A 153 -2.27 -5.54 12.41
CA GLY A 153 -3.45 -5.85 13.21
C GLY A 153 -4.39 -6.87 12.55
N GLY A 154 -4.61 -6.75 11.24
CA GLY A 154 -5.42 -7.69 10.49
C GLY A 154 -4.80 -9.07 10.33
N ASP A 155 -3.46 -9.17 10.31
CA ASP A 155 -2.79 -10.48 10.27
C ASP A 155 -2.91 -11.23 11.59
N VAL A 156 -2.85 -10.50 12.72
CA VAL A 156 -3.09 -11.08 14.04
C VAL A 156 -4.51 -11.63 14.10
N ILE A 157 -5.50 -10.88 13.60
CA ILE A 157 -6.88 -11.37 13.55
C ILE A 157 -7.00 -12.58 12.62
N LYS A 158 -6.40 -12.55 11.42
CA LYS A 158 -6.33 -13.73 10.53
C LYS A 158 -5.76 -14.95 11.26
N ALA A 159 -4.66 -14.77 11.98
CA ALA A 159 -4.01 -15.81 12.76
C ALA A 159 -4.93 -16.39 13.84
N VAL A 160 -5.68 -15.54 14.55
CA VAL A 160 -6.66 -15.98 15.55
C VAL A 160 -7.77 -16.81 14.90
N TYR A 161 -8.36 -16.34 13.80
CA TYR A 161 -9.45 -17.05 13.11
C TYR A 161 -8.99 -18.42 12.60
N ILE A 162 -7.81 -18.48 11.98
CA ILE A 162 -7.32 -19.74 11.45
C ILE A 162 -6.84 -20.70 12.54
N ALA A 163 -6.22 -20.20 13.61
CA ALA A 163 -5.80 -21.01 14.75
C ALA A 163 -7.01 -21.59 15.51
N ARG A 164 -8.15 -20.88 15.52
CA ARG A 164 -9.43 -21.44 16.01
C ARG A 164 -9.92 -22.56 15.09
N ARG A 165 -9.92 -22.32 13.78
CA ARG A 165 -10.37 -23.29 12.77
C ARG A 165 -9.50 -24.55 12.71
N CYS A 166 -8.21 -24.42 13.00
CA CYS A 166 -7.20 -25.48 12.95
C CYS A 166 -6.63 -25.74 14.35
N SER A 167 -7.51 -26.00 15.33
CA SER A 167 -7.17 -26.07 16.76
C SER A 167 -6.00 -27.01 17.12
N GLY A 168 -5.72 -28.03 16.30
CA GLY A 168 -4.56 -28.94 16.44
C GLY A 168 -3.25 -28.49 15.77
N ASP A 169 -3.28 -27.54 14.84
CA ASP A 169 -2.13 -27.16 13.97
C ASP A 169 -1.88 -25.64 13.95
N LYS A 170 -2.06 -24.98 15.10
CA LYS A 170 -1.99 -23.50 15.21
C LYS A 170 -0.66 -22.92 14.69
N VAL A 171 0.46 -23.60 14.95
CA VAL A 171 1.79 -23.17 14.49
C VAL A 171 1.84 -23.15 12.96
N ARG A 172 1.39 -24.21 12.28
CA ARG A 172 1.37 -24.28 10.81
C ARG A 172 0.51 -23.18 10.20
N ALA A 173 -0.59 -22.83 10.87
CA ALA A 173 -1.47 -21.77 10.45
C ALA A 173 -0.82 -20.38 10.58
N VAL A 174 -0.13 -20.10 11.69
CA VAL A 174 0.66 -18.86 11.86
C VAL A 174 1.79 -18.79 10.84
N VAL A 175 2.52 -19.89 10.63
CA VAL A 175 3.60 -19.98 9.63
C VAL A 175 3.08 -19.69 8.22
N SER A 176 1.87 -20.13 7.87
CA SER A 176 1.28 -19.83 6.55
C SER A 176 1.13 -18.33 6.29
N ILE A 177 0.85 -17.53 7.33
CA ILE A 177 0.72 -16.07 7.23
C ILE A 177 2.09 -15.43 7.06
N VAL A 178 3.08 -15.90 7.83
CA VAL A 178 4.47 -15.42 7.71
C VAL A 178 5.03 -15.72 6.32
N VAL A 179 4.82 -16.94 5.82
CA VAL A 179 5.24 -17.34 4.48
C VAL A 179 4.50 -16.53 3.42
N ASP A 180 3.19 -16.29 3.55
CA ASP A 180 2.46 -15.41 2.63
C ASP A 180 3.04 -13.99 2.60
N ARG A 181 3.44 -13.44 3.76
CA ARG A 181 4.09 -12.13 3.86
C ARG A 181 5.46 -12.11 3.18
N ILE A 182 6.29 -13.12 3.42
CA ILE A 182 7.60 -13.26 2.76
C ILE A 182 7.42 -13.36 1.24
N LEU A 183 6.49 -14.19 0.77
CA LEU A 183 6.19 -14.32 -0.66
C LEU A 183 5.64 -13.03 -1.25
N GLY A 184 4.82 -12.28 -0.50
CA GLY A 184 4.38 -10.95 -0.88
C GLY A 184 5.53 -9.98 -1.07
N VAL A 185 6.47 -9.92 -0.12
CA VAL A 185 7.65 -9.05 -0.20
C VAL A 185 8.56 -9.47 -1.35
N LEU A 186 8.84 -10.77 -1.49
CA LEU A 186 9.65 -11.30 -2.60
C LEU A 186 9.03 -10.99 -3.96
N SER A 187 7.72 -11.19 -4.08
CA SER A 187 6.97 -10.84 -5.30
C SER A 187 7.06 -9.35 -5.61
N LEU A 188 6.87 -8.49 -4.59
CA LEU A 188 6.92 -7.05 -4.75
C LEU A 188 8.31 -6.54 -5.13
N LEU A 189 9.35 -7.09 -4.50
CA LEU A 189 10.75 -6.80 -4.84
C LEU A 189 11.09 -7.29 -6.25
N PHE A 190 10.64 -8.49 -6.63
CA PHE A 190 10.84 -9.01 -7.98
C PHE A 190 10.19 -8.10 -9.05
N VAL A 191 8.94 -7.71 -8.84
CA VAL A 191 8.21 -6.80 -9.74
C VAL A 191 8.88 -5.42 -9.79
N GLY A 192 9.23 -4.86 -8.63
CA GLY A 192 9.90 -3.56 -8.57
C GLY A 192 11.31 -3.56 -9.18
N SER A 193 12.07 -4.66 -9.03
CA SER A 193 13.36 -4.87 -9.68
C SER A 193 13.23 -4.99 -11.19
N LEU A 194 12.22 -5.70 -11.70
CA LEU A 194 11.96 -5.78 -13.14
C LEU A 194 11.55 -4.41 -13.70
N ALA A 195 10.66 -3.70 -13.01
CA ALA A 195 10.24 -2.35 -13.40
C ALA A 195 11.40 -1.34 -13.36
N SER A 196 12.32 -1.47 -12.41
CA SER A 196 13.48 -0.56 -12.29
C SER A 196 14.47 -0.69 -13.44
N MET A 197 14.47 -1.82 -14.18
CA MET A 197 15.28 -1.97 -15.40
C MET A 197 14.93 -0.92 -16.45
N LEU A 198 13.66 -0.51 -16.52
CA LEU A 198 13.16 0.52 -17.45
C LEU A 198 13.50 1.94 -17.01
N ALA A 199 13.97 2.12 -15.78
CA ALA A 199 14.26 3.41 -15.16
C ALA A 199 15.72 3.57 -14.72
N MET A 200 16.61 2.62 -15.08
CA MET A 200 18.03 2.65 -14.65
C MET A 200 18.76 3.90 -15.12
N ASP A 201 18.45 4.39 -16.33
CA ASP A 201 19.08 5.59 -16.89
C ASP A 201 18.70 6.86 -16.12
N ARG A 202 17.46 6.90 -15.61
CA ARG A 202 16.94 8.06 -14.86
C ARG A 202 17.32 8.00 -13.38
N PHE A 203 17.36 6.82 -12.77
CA PHE A 203 17.52 6.63 -11.32
C PHE A 203 18.37 5.41 -10.92
N PRO A 204 19.68 5.40 -11.24
CA PRO A 204 20.52 4.21 -11.10
C PRO A 204 20.70 3.74 -9.64
N VAL A 205 20.84 4.67 -8.69
CA VAL A 205 21.02 4.36 -7.25
C VAL A 205 19.79 3.70 -6.64
N PHE A 206 18.60 4.15 -7.03
CA PHE A 206 17.35 3.55 -6.55
C PHE A 206 17.13 2.16 -7.15
N ALA A 207 17.37 2.02 -8.46
CA ALA A 207 17.25 0.73 -9.13
C ALA A 207 18.21 -0.32 -8.54
N SER A 208 19.47 0.03 -8.31
CA SER A 208 20.46 -0.89 -7.72
C SER A 208 20.13 -1.29 -6.28
N THR A 209 19.60 -0.36 -5.48
CA THR A 209 19.14 -0.65 -4.11
C THR A 209 18.00 -1.66 -4.10
N MET A 210 17.05 -1.57 -5.04
CA MET A 210 15.93 -2.51 -5.18
C MET A 210 16.43 -3.92 -5.51
N TRP A 211 17.35 -4.04 -6.48
CA TRP A 211 17.99 -5.31 -6.85
C TRP A 211 18.78 -5.92 -5.71
N LEU A 212 19.60 -5.12 -5.00
CA LEU A 212 20.39 -5.59 -3.87
C LEU A 212 19.49 -6.09 -2.73
N THR A 213 18.42 -5.36 -2.43
CA THR A 213 17.44 -5.76 -1.42
C THR A 213 16.71 -7.04 -1.82
N GLY A 214 16.23 -7.12 -3.08
CA GLY A 214 15.58 -8.31 -3.64
C GLY A 214 16.46 -9.55 -3.57
N LEU A 215 17.72 -9.43 -4.01
CA LEU A 215 18.69 -10.51 -3.98
C LEU A 215 19.04 -10.90 -2.53
N GLY A 216 19.19 -9.94 -1.62
CA GLY A 216 19.44 -10.19 -0.20
C GLY A 216 18.32 -11.01 0.45
N VAL A 217 17.05 -10.63 0.23
CA VAL A 217 15.90 -11.36 0.76
C VAL A 217 15.78 -12.76 0.13
N LEU A 218 16.04 -12.89 -1.19
CA LEU A 218 16.06 -14.19 -1.87
C LEU A 218 17.15 -15.11 -1.32
N CYS A 219 18.38 -14.61 -1.15
CA CYS A 219 19.49 -15.35 -0.55
C CYS A 219 19.16 -15.78 0.89
N PHE A 220 18.55 -14.91 1.68
CA PHE A 220 18.11 -15.23 3.03
C PHE A 220 17.05 -16.36 3.03
N CYS A 221 16.05 -16.30 2.15
CA CYS A 221 15.04 -17.36 2.02
C CYS A 221 15.66 -18.68 1.55
N PHE A 222 16.59 -18.62 0.58
CA PHE A 222 17.31 -19.79 0.10
C PHE A 222 18.14 -20.43 1.22
N LEU A 223 18.74 -19.64 2.10
CA LEU A 223 19.46 -20.13 3.28
C LEU A 223 18.54 -20.88 4.25
N LEU A 224 17.34 -20.35 4.52
CA LEU A 224 16.37 -21.02 5.41
C LEU A 224 15.82 -22.33 4.83
N ILE A 225 15.76 -22.43 3.50
CA ILE A 225 15.16 -23.56 2.80
C ILE A 225 16.21 -24.57 2.31
N SER A 226 17.47 -24.22 2.08
CA SER A 226 18.46 -25.15 1.51
C SER A 226 19.10 -26.05 2.56
N PRO A 227 19.01 -27.40 2.45
CA PRO A 227 19.61 -28.31 3.43
C PRO A 227 21.15 -28.22 3.44
N GLY A 228 21.78 -28.02 2.28
CA GLY A 228 23.24 -27.90 2.19
C GLY A 228 23.77 -26.63 2.85
N LEU A 229 23.08 -25.50 2.69
CA LEU A 229 23.51 -24.22 3.28
C LEU A 229 23.26 -24.20 4.80
N ARG A 230 22.17 -24.82 5.26
CA ARG A 230 21.89 -24.99 6.70
C ARG A 230 22.93 -25.87 7.39
N ALA A 231 23.34 -26.95 6.74
CA ALA A 231 24.41 -27.82 7.24
C ALA A 231 25.76 -27.08 7.29
N LEU A 232 26.09 -26.32 6.24
CA LEU A 232 27.32 -25.53 6.17
C LEU A 232 27.40 -24.48 7.28
N LEU A 233 26.29 -23.79 7.56
CA LEU A 233 26.21 -22.75 8.60
C LEU A 233 25.89 -23.29 10.00
N ARG A 234 25.78 -24.62 10.16
CA ARG A 234 25.39 -25.29 11.42
C ARG A 234 24.12 -24.68 12.04
N PHE A 235 23.15 -24.34 11.20
CA PHE A 235 21.93 -23.64 11.63
C PHE A 235 21.19 -24.41 12.73
N ASP A 236 21.12 -25.73 12.61
CA ASP A 236 20.44 -26.58 13.59
C ASP A 236 21.17 -26.59 14.97
N ALA A 237 22.50 -26.42 14.99
CA ALA A 237 23.27 -26.28 16.23
C ALA A 237 23.06 -24.92 16.90
N LEU A 238 22.83 -23.86 16.10
CA LEU A 238 22.49 -22.53 16.58
C LEU A 238 21.09 -22.50 17.20
N VAL A 239 20.14 -23.19 16.57
CA VAL A 239 18.77 -23.35 17.09
C VAL A 239 18.76 -24.17 18.38
N ALA A 240 19.61 -25.21 18.48
CA ALA A 240 19.74 -26.04 19.68
C ALA A 240 20.32 -25.28 20.90
N HIS A 241 21.05 -24.17 20.68
CA HIS A 241 21.57 -23.32 21.76
C HIS A 241 20.53 -22.34 22.34
N LEU A 242 19.33 -22.27 21.76
CA LEU A 242 18.27 -21.40 22.27
C LEU A 242 17.61 -22.00 23.54
N PRO A 243 17.25 -21.16 24.52
CA PRO A 243 16.58 -21.63 25.74
C PRO A 243 15.27 -22.35 25.42
N GLY A 244 14.96 -23.42 26.16
CA GLY A 244 14.02 -24.49 25.74
C GLY A 244 12.66 -24.07 25.19
N ARG A 245 12.01 -23.01 25.73
CA ARG A 245 10.73 -22.51 25.18
C ARG A 245 10.89 -21.85 23.80
N VAL A 246 11.98 -21.13 23.59
CA VAL A 246 12.29 -20.47 22.30
C VAL A 246 12.74 -21.52 21.29
N GLY A 247 13.60 -22.47 21.71
CA GLY A 247 14.04 -23.57 20.85
C GLY A 247 12.88 -24.41 20.31
N HIS A 248 11.89 -24.74 21.14
CA HIS A 248 10.71 -25.50 20.70
C HIS A 248 9.87 -24.74 19.66
N ILE A 249 9.60 -23.45 19.89
CA ILE A 249 8.85 -22.62 18.93
C ILE A 249 9.62 -22.53 17.61
N VAL A 250 10.93 -22.28 17.65
CA VAL A 250 11.76 -22.18 16.44
C VAL A 250 11.80 -23.52 15.70
N ALA A 251 11.88 -24.65 16.40
CA ALA A 251 11.83 -25.98 15.77
C ALA A 251 10.49 -26.27 15.09
N GLU A 252 9.36 -25.90 15.70
CA GLU A 252 8.03 -26.06 15.08
C GLU A 252 7.85 -25.13 13.87
N LEU A 253 8.32 -23.88 13.97
CA LEU A 253 8.34 -22.94 12.84
C LEU A 253 9.19 -23.50 11.70
N ASP A 254 10.36 -24.05 12.02
CA ASP A 254 11.28 -24.61 11.05
C ASP A 254 10.68 -25.83 10.33
N GLN A 255 10.10 -26.77 11.06
CA GLN A 255 9.40 -27.93 10.48
C GLN A 255 8.26 -27.51 9.55
N ALA A 256 7.51 -26.47 9.94
CA ALA A 256 6.42 -25.94 9.12
C ALA A 256 6.94 -25.22 7.85
N VAL A 257 8.09 -24.53 7.93
CA VAL A 257 8.76 -23.95 6.75
C VAL A 257 9.30 -25.05 5.83
N LEU A 258 9.88 -26.11 6.40
CA LEU A 258 10.39 -27.25 5.65
C LEU A 258 9.30 -27.99 4.87
N HIS A 259 8.06 -27.98 5.33
CA HIS A 259 6.93 -28.58 4.62
C HIS A 259 6.66 -27.91 3.25
N TYR A 260 7.02 -26.63 3.10
CA TYR A 260 6.94 -25.93 1.81
C TYR A 260 7.99 -26.39 0.79
N ARG A 261 9.04 -27.14 1.19
CA ARG A 261 10.03 -27.72 0.25
C ARG A 261 9.37 -28.61 -0.79
N GLY A 262 8.35 -29.37 -0.40
CA GLY A 262 7.58 -30.23 -1.31
C GLY A 262 6.74 -29.44 -2.32
N HIS A 263 6.57 -28.13 -2.12
CA HIS A 263 5.68 -27.28 -2.89
C HIS A 263 6.42 -26.08 -3.53
N LEU A 264 7.76 -26.13 -3.63
CA LEU A 264 8.58 -25.04 -4.18
C LEU A 264 8.21 -24.67 -5.62
N GLY A 265 7.80 -25.64 -6.44
CA GLY A 265 7.33 -25.38 -7.79
C GLY A 265 6.08 -24.48 -7.81
N GLY A 266 5.13 -24.70 -6.91
CA GLY A 266 3.94 -23.86 -6.79
C GLY A 266 4.25 -22.48 -6.22
N ILE A 267 5.15 -22.39 -5.23
CA ILE A 267 5.64 -21.11 -4.70
C ILE A 267 6.36 -20.31 -5.79
N GLY A 268 7.26 -20.95 -6.53
CA GLY A 268 7.95 -20.35 -7.67
C GLY A 268 6.95 -19.89 -8.74
N GLY A 269 5.92 -20.68 -9.02
CA GLY A 269 4.81 -20.30 -9.90
C GLY A 269 4.11 -19.01 -9.47
N TRP A 270 3.82 -18.84 -8.17
CA TRP A 270 3.24 -17.60 -7.64
C TRP A 270 4.18 -16.39 -7.75
N ILE A 271 5.49 -16.58 -7.51
CA ILE A 271 6.49 -15.51 -7.68
C ILE A 271 6.61 -15.13 -9.17
N LEU A 272 6.65 -16.10 -10.07
CA LEU A 272 6.73 -15.85 -11.52
C LEU A 272 5.45 -15.23 -12.08
N ALA A 273 4.29 -15.57 -11.52
CA ALA A 273 3.01 -14.94 -11.86
C ALA A 273 2.87 -13.52 -11.26
N SER A 274 3.71 -13.15 -10.30
CA SER A 274 3.56 -11.89 -9.57
C SER A 274 3.59 -10.62 -10.43
N PRO A 275 4.35 -10.50 -11.54
CA PRO A 275 4.27 -9.31 -12.40
C PRO A 275 2.86 -9.08 -12.94
N PHE A 276 2.16 -10.14 -13.35
CA PHE A 276 0.78 -10.04 -13.82
C PHE A 276 -0.19 -9.67 -12.68
N ILE A 277 -0.01 -10.28 -11.50
CA ILE A 277 -0.84 -10.00 -10.32
C ILE A 277 -0.68 -8.54 -9.89
N TYR A 278 0.55 -8.07 -9.76
CA TYR A 278 0.83 -6.69 -9.38
C TYR A 278 0.53 -5.69 -10.52
N ALA A 279 0.46 -6.11 -11.78
CA ALA A 279 -0.06 -5.26 -12.85
C ALA A 279 -1.53 -4.88 -12.63
N LEU A 280 -2.35 -5.74 -12.02
CA LEU A 280 -3.72 -5.36 -11.61
C LEU A 280 -3.69 -4.28 -10.52
N TYR A 281 -2.77 -4.41 -9.56
CA TYR A 281 -2.62 -3.44 -8.48
C TYR A 281 -2.11 -2.09 -9.00
N VAL A 282 -1.08 -2.09 -9.84
CA VAL A 282 -0.57 -0.88 -10.52
C VAL A 282 -1.64 -0.30 -11.45
N GLY A 283 -2.39 -1.14 -12.16
CA GLY A 283 -3.51 -0.73 -13.00
C GLY A 283 -4.60 -0.02 -12.22
N SER A 284 -4.90 -0.45 -10.99
CA SER A 284 -5.80 0.29 -10.08
C SER A 284 -5.29 1.71 -9.82
N PHE A 285 -4.00 1.85 -9.49
CA PHE A 285 -3.38 3.16 -9.30
C PHE A 285 -3.35 4.00 -10.58
N TYR A 286 -3.16 3.38 -11.74
CA TYR A 286 -3.19 4.07 -13.03
C TYR A 286 -4.59 4.62 -13.35
N CYS A 287 -5.65 3.81 -13.18
CA CYS A 287 -7.01 4.29 -13.38
C CYS A 287 -7.33 5.46 -12.44
N MET A 288 -6.89 5.41 -11.19
CA MET A 288 -7.05 6.50 -10.23
C MET A 288 -6.22 7.74 -10.59
N SER A 289 -4.99 7.56 -11.07
CA SER A 289 -4.13 8.68 -11.47
C SER A 289 -4.70 9.40 -12.67
N GLN A 290 -5.30 8.68 -13.62
CA GLN A 290 -6.06 9.24 -14.74
C GLN A 290 -7.35 9.91 -14.26
N ALA A 291 -8.09 9.30 -13.33
CA ALA A 291 -9.29 9.90 -12.76
C ALA A 291 -9.04 11.23 -12.03
N LEU A 292 -7.84 11.38 -11.46
CA LEU A 292 -7.35 12.59 -10.78
C LEU A 292 -6.57 13.54 -11.71
N GLY A 293 -6.31 13.17 -12.96
CA GLY A 293 -5.50 13.95 -13.90
C GLY A 293 -4.07 14.24 -13.40
N VAL A 294 -3.46 13.28 -12.69
CA VAL A 294 -2.15 13.47 -12.04
C VAL A 294 -1.03 13.73 -13.06
N GLY A 295 -1.13 13.13 -14.26
CA GLY A 295 -0.13 13.31 -15.33
C GLY A 295 1.13 12.44 -15.18
N ILE A 296 1.02 11.28 -14.52
CA ILE A 296 2.12 10.31 -14.38
C ILE A 296 1.98 9.19 -15.40
N THR A 297 3.11 8.75 -15.96
CA THR A 297 3.13 7.64 -16.92
C THR A 297 2.90 6.29 -16.24
N LEU A 298 2.37 5.32 -16.99
CA LEU A 298 2.20 3.96 -16.49
C LEU A 298 3.53 3.34 -16.04
N THR A 299 4.61 3.61 -16.77
CA THR A 299 5.97 3.12 -16.45
C THR A 299 6.45 3.63 -15.11
N ASP A 300 6.24 4.93 -14.82
CA ASP A 300 6.61 5.49 -13.52
C ASP A 300 5.80 4.84 -12.38
N LEU A 301 4.51 4.52 -12.59
CA LEU A 301 3.70 3.83 -11.59
C LEU A 301 4.14 2.39 -11.32
N PHE A 302 4.61 1.65 -12.33
CA PHE A 302 5.20 0.32 -12.13
C PHE A 302 6.45 0.36 -11.25
N PHE A 303 7.11 1.52 -11.14
CA PHE A 303 8.22 1.73 -10.22
C PHE A 303 7.76 2.26 -8.86
N ILE A 304 6.92 3.31 -8.85
CA ILE A 304 6.48 4.02 -7.64
C ILE A 304 5.65 3.09 -6.74
N VAL A 305 4.69 2.36 -7.29
CA VAL A 305 3.72 1.58 -6.52
C VAL A 305 4.39 0.44 -5.75
N PRO A 306 5.27 -0.40 -6.34
CA PRO A 306 5.99 -1.42 -5.58
C PRO A 306 6.85 -0.85 -4.46
N VAL A 307 7.61 0.20 -4.72
CA VAL A 307 8.50 0.83 -3.72
C VAL A 307 7.68 1.42 -2.57
N ALA A 308 6.66 2.21 -2.89
CA ALA A 308 5.77 2.79 -1.89
C ALA A 308 5.06 1.71 -1.05
N SER A 309 4.72 0.57 -1.68
CA SER A 309 4.08 -0.55 -0.99
C SER A 309 5.03 -1.29 -0.05
N VAL A 310 6.32 -1.42 -0.38
CA VAL A 310 7.34 -1.95 0.54
C VAL A 310 7.47 -1.02 1.76
N ILE A 311 7.57 0.29 1.53
CA ILE A 311 7.69 1.29 2.60
C ILE A 311 6.43 1.28 3.50
N GLN A 312 5.24 1.20 2.91
CA GLN A 312 3.98 1.12 3.65
C GLN A 312 3.84 -0.19 4.44
N GLY A 313 4.52 -1.26 4.03
CA GLY A 313 4.56 -2.52 4.76
C GLY A 313 5.28 -2.44 6.11
N ILE A 314 6.10 -1.40 6.33
CA ILE A 314 6.85 -1.25 7.58
C ILE A 314 5.90 -0.83 8.71
N PRO A 315 5.77 -1.61 9.81
CA PRO A 315 4.78 -1.41 10.86
C PRO A 315 5.14 -0.29 11.85
N ILE A 316 5.54 0.88 11.35
CA ILE A 316 5.86 2.05 12.18
C ILE A 316 4.61 2.88 12.47
N ALA A 317 3.66 2.97 11.52
CA ALA A 317 2.45 3.79 11.66
C ALA A 317 1.15 2.98 11.79
N PRO A 318 0.17 3.46 12.60
CA PRO A 318 -1.18 2.90 12.70
C PRO A 318 -1.90 2.83 11.34
N ALA A 319 -2.28 1.61 10.93
CA ALA A 319 -2.90 1.33 9.62
C ALA A 319 -2.12 1.92 8.41
N GLY A 320 -0.82 2.18 8.58
CA GLY A 320 0.06 2.76 7.56
C GLY A 320 -0.25 4.22 7.17
N TRP A 321 -1.13 4.92 7.90
CA TRP A 321 -1.45 6.33 7.65
C TRP A 321 -0.22 7.22 7.86
N GLY A 322 -0.05 8.18 6.96
CA GLY A 322 1.08 9.12 6.91
C GLY A 322 2.31 8.56 6.21
N ILE A 323 2.70 7.30 6.44
CA ILE A 323 3.86 6.70 5.77
C ILE A 323 3.56 6.44 4.30
N GLY A 324 2.38 5.87 4.00
CA GLY A 324 1.97 5.62 2.62
C GLY A 324 1.88 6.91 1.81
N GLU A 325 1.16 7.89 2.36
CA GLU A 325 0.95 9.20 1.74
C GLU A 325 2.27 9.95 1.56
N ALA A 326 3.17 9.91 2.54
CA ALA A 326 4.51 10.50 2.41
C ALA A 326 5.35 9.78 1.34
N ALA A 327 5.31 8.44 1.28
CA ALA A 327 6.05 7.67 0.28
C ALA A 327 5.52 7.94 -1.14
N TYR A 328 4.21 7.86 -1.35
CA TYR A 328 3.58 8.17 -2.64
C TYR A 328 3.80 9.64 -3.00
N GLY A 329 3.62 10.58 -2.07
CA GLY A 329 3.89 12.00 -2.30
C GLY A 329 5.34 12.24 -2.73
N ALA A 330 6.32 11.74 -1.99
CA ALA A 330 7.74 11.95 -2.30
C ALA A 330 8.16 11.31 -3.63
N LEU A 331 7.72 10.07 -3.88
CA LEU A 331 8.04 9.37 -5.12
C LEU A 331 7.33 10.01 -6.32
N VAL A 332 6.04 10.33 -6.20
CA VAL A 332 5.34 11.04 -7.28
C VAL A 332 5.94 12.44 -7.50
N GLY A 333 6.27 13.18 -6.44
CA GLY A 333 6.93 14.48 -6.55
C GLY A 333 8.22 14.37 -7.37
N LYS A 334 9.12 13.47 -6.96
CA LYS A 334 10.42 13.31 -7.58
C LYS A 334 10.38 12.74 -9.00
N PHE A 335 9.51 11.76 -9.26
CA PHE A 335 9.43 11.08 -10.55
C PHE A 335 8.51 11.81 -11.53
N GLY A 336 7.43 12.42 -11.03
CA GLY A 336 6.44 13.17 -11.80
C GLY A 336 6.87 14.59 -12.15
N ALA A 337 7.72 15.25 -11.34
CA ALA A 337 8.25 16.58 -11.68
C ALA A 337 9.03 16.58 -13.00
N ALA A 338 9.72 15.49 -13.32
CA ALA A 338 10.43 15.32 -14.58
C ALA A 338 9.51 15.36 -15.81
N ALA A 339 8.21 15.10 -15.64
CA ALA A 339 7.20 15.18 -16.69
C ALA A 339 6.61 16.60 -16.87
N LEU A 340 6.97 17.56 -16.00
CA LEU A 340 6.53 18.96 -16.04
C LEU A 340 7.70 19.95 -16.19
N PRO A 341 8.44 19.93 -17.31
CA PRO A 341 9.51 20.90 -17.53
C PRO A 341 8.96 22.34 -17.59
N GLY A 342 9.57 23.25 -16.82
CA GLY A 342 9.22 24.68 -16.80
C GLY A 342 8.07 25.07 -15.86
N VAL A 343 7.59 24.16 -15.01
CA VAL A 343 6.64 24.49 -13.94
C VAL A 343 7.40 24.81 -12.64
N PRO A 344 7.33 26.05 -12.11
CA PRO A 344 7.88 26.34 -10.78
C PRO A 344 7.20 25.48 -9.72
N ASP A 345 7.98 24.98 -8.76
CA ASP A 345 7.54 24.06 -7.71
C ASP A 345 6.87 22.77 -8.23
N ALA A 346 7.24 22.29 -9.43
CA ALA A 346 6.70 21.06 -10.03
C ALA A 346 6.73 19.85 -9.09
N GLU A 347 7.79 19.71 -8.30
CA GLU A 347 7.93 18.65 -7.30
C GLU A 347 6.87 18.76 -6.21
N GLN A 348 6.58 19.96 -5.71
CA GLN A 348 5.57 20.18 -4.69
C GLN A 348 4.16 19.92 -5.24
N VAL A 349 3.86 20.42 -6.44
CA VAL A 349 2.56 20.18 -7.11
C VAL A 349 2.33 18.68 -7.32
N MET A 350 3.34 17.98 -7.83
CA MET A 350 3.26 16.53 -8.03
C MET A 350 3.17 15.78 -6.70
N ARG A 351 3.87 16.22 -5.65
CA ARG A 351 3.77 15.64 -4.32
C ARG A 351 2.34 15.72 -3.78
N THR A 352 1.66 16.85 -3.91
CA THR A 352 0.24 16.99 -3.53
C THR A 352 -0.63 15.99 -4.30
N ARG A 353 -0.41 15.84 -5.61
CA ARG A 353 -1.12 14.86 -6.45
C ARG A 353 -0.84 13.41 -6.03
N GLY A 354 0.39 13.10 -5.65
CA GLY A 354 0.77 11.78 -5.15
C GLY A 354 0.11 11.43 -3.82
N VAL A 355 0.02 12.40 -2.90
CA VAL A 355 -0.74 12.24 -1.65
C VAL A 355 -2.22 12.00 -1.96
N ALA A 356 -2.81 12.81 -2.84
CA ALA A 356 -4.20 12.66 -3.24
C ALA A 356 -4.49 11.27 -3.86
N LEU A 357 -3.59 10.78 -4.72
CA LEU A 357 -3.66 9.44 -5.31
C LEU A 357 -3.62 8.34 -4.24
N SER A 358 -2.72 8.44 -3.27
CA SER A 358 -2.63 7.49 -2.15
C SER A 358 -3.90 7.49 -1.30
N VAL A 359 -4.43 8.67 -0.98
CA VAL A 359 -5.67 8.83 -0.20
C VAL A 359 -6.86 8.23 -0.96
N LEU A 360 -6.99 8.52 -2.26
CA LEU A 360 -8.07 7.99 -3.09
C LEU A 360 -8.02 6.45 -3.15
N HIS A 361 -6.83 5.89 -3.36
CA HIS A 361 -6.65 4.44 -3.33
C HIS A 361 -7.07 3.85 -1.98
N ARG A 362 -6.69 4.50 -0.88
CA ARG A 362 -7.05 4.05 0.47
C ARG A 362 -8.55 4.09 0.74
N VAL A 363 -9.24 5.14 0.32
CA VAL A 363 -10.71 5.23 0.42
C VAL A 363 -11.35 4.04 -0.29
N GLN A 364 -10.90 3.73 -1.51
CA GLN A 364 -11.36 2.55 -2.23
C GLN A 364 -11.07 1.25 -1.47
N THR A 365 -9.86 1.07 -0.95
CA THR A 365 -9.54 -0.15 -0.17
C THR A 365 -10.39 -0.26 1.09
N ALA A 366 -10.70 0.86 1.75
CA ALA A 366 -11.56 0.89 2.93
C ALA A 366 -12.99 0.48 2.57
N ILE A 367 -13.54 0.95 1.45
CA ILE A 367 -14.85 0.53 0.93
C ILE A 367 -14.88 -0.99 0.72
N TRP A 368 -13.88 -1.55 0.02
CA TRP A 368 -13.81 -3.00 -0.19
C TRP A 368 -13.63 -3.78 1.12
N SER A 369 -12.93 -3.21 2.09
CA SER A 369 -12.73 -3.83 3.38
C SER A 369 -14.04 -4.03 4.17
N LEU A 370 -15.09 -3.25 3.87
CA LEU A 370 -16.41 -3.42 4.48
C LEU A 370 -17.02 -4.79 4.19
N LEU A 371 -16.66 -5.45 3.08
CA LEU A 371 -17.03 -6.83 2.81
C LEU A 371 -16.55 -7.78 3.93
N GLY A 372 -15.37 -7.52 4.50
CA GLY A 372 -14.84 -8.23 5.65
C GLY A 372 -15.65 -7.97 6.93
N GLY A 373 -16.08 -6.72 7.14
CA GLY A 373 -16.97 -6.37 8.23
C GLY A 373 -18.34 -7.07 8.15
N LEU A 374 -18.92 -7.15 6.95
CA LEU A 374 -20.15 -7.92 6.70
C LEU A 374 -19.94 -9.41 6.97
N ALA A 375 -18.84 -9.98 6.48
CA ALA A 375 -18.48 -11.37 6.73
C ALA A 375 -18.33 -11.69 8.23
N LEU A 376 -17.80 -10.75 9.02
CA LEU A 376 -17.70 -10.84 10.47
C LEU A 376 -19.08 -10.87 11.15
N LEU A 377 -20.01 -10.01 10.72
CA LEU A 377 -21.37 -9.98 11.26
C LEU A 377 -22.13 -11.29 10.98
N VAL A 378 -21.96 -11.84 9.78
CA VAL A 378 -22.55 -13.14 9.42
C VAL A 378 -21.95 -14.26 10.29
N ASP A 379 -20.63 -14.25 10.49
CA ASP A 379 -19.93 -15.25 11.33
C ASP A 379 -20.43 -15.24 12.79
N ARG A 380 -20.61 -14.04 13.35
CA ARG A 380 -21.17 -13.86 14.71
C ARG A 380 -22.59 -14.41 14.85
N LYS A 381 -23.45 -14.21 13.85
CA LYS A 381 -24.82 -14.75 13.87
C LYS A 381 -24.84 -16.28 13.84
N THR A 382 -23.87 -16.90 13.17
CA THR A 382 -23.75 -18.36 13.12
C THR A 382 -23.15 -18.98 14.39
N HIS A 383 -22.39 -18.22 15.19
CA HIS A 383 -21.73 -18.69 16.42
C HIS A 383 -21.94 -17.71 17.60
N PRO A 384 -23.18 -17.54 18.10
CA PRO A 384 -23.53 -16.49 19.07
C PRO A 384 -22.94 -16.67 20.48
N GLY A 385 -22.37 -17.83 20.81
CA GLY A 385 -21.84 -18.15 22.15
C GLY A 385 -20.34 -17.93 22.36
N GLU A 386 -19.58 -17.53 21.33
CA GLU A 386 -18.13 -17.34 21.45
C GLU A 386 -17.72 -15.86 21.62
N PRO A 387 -16.87 -15.52 22.62
CA PRO A 387 -16.39 -14.16 22.80
C PRO A 387 -15.58 -13.69 21.59
N SER A 388 -15.67 -12.39 21.32
CA SER A 388 -15.02 -11.79 20.15
C SER A 388 -13.49 -11.91 20.24
N PRO A 389 -12.78 -11.92 19.10
CA PRO A 389 -11.32 -11.87 19.10
C PRO A 389 -10.76 -10.66 19.87
N THR A 390 -11.48 -9.53 19.85
CA THR A 390 -11.11 -8.32 20.60
C THR A 390 -11.31 -8.46 22.11
N GLU A 391 -12.37 -9.14 22.56
CA GLU A 391 -12.63 -9.39 23.99
C GLU A 391 -11.58 -10.32 24.63
N ARG A 392 -11.01 -11.25 23.85
CA ARG A 392 -9.96 -12.16 24.35
C ARG A 392 -8.54 -11.62 24.23
N SER A 393 -8.24 -10.74 23.27
CA SER A 393 -6.91 -10.11 23.22
C SER A 393 -6.63 -9.28 24.47
N ASP A 394 -7.67 -8.70 25.07
CA ASP A 394 -7.57 -7.96 26.33
C ASP A 394 -7.47 -8.86 27.57
N GLN A 395 -7.90 -10.13 27.48
CA GLN A 395 -7.82 -11.10 28.58
C GLN A 395 -6.46 -11.80 28.70
N ASN A 396 -5.62 -11.75 27.66
CA ASN A 396 -4.30 -12.40 27.62
C ASN A 396 -3.13 -11.42 27.79
N VAL A 397 -3.35 -10.21 28.31
CA VAL A 397 -2.29 -9.21 28.59
C VAL A 397 -2.19 -8.82 30.06
#